data_AF-A0AA45MDV9-F1
#
_entry.id   AF-A0AA45MDV9-F1
#
_cell.length_a   1.000
_cell.length_b   1.000
_cell.length_c   1.000
_cell.angle_alpha   90.00
_cell.angle_beta   90.00
_cell.angle_gamma   90.00
#
_symmetry.space_group_name_H-M   'P 1'
#
loop_
_entity.id
_entity.type
_entity.pdbx_description
1 polymer ?
#
loop_
_entity_poly.entity_id
_entity_poly.type
_entity_poly.pdbx_seq_one_letter_code
_entity_poly.pdbx_strand_id
1 'polypeptide(L)'
;MAQVSRHPGKTEIPVGELWLVVDGGVKKWACLSCPGGCGVQISLSLNPERRPRWDVEYDFWRRPTISPSIHQQKMCRCHFWVRKGLIDWCKS
;
A
#
# COMPACT_ATOMS: atom_id res chain seq x y z
N MET A 1 10.38 -3.64 1.51
CA MET A 1 9.40 -3.56 0.41
C MET A 1 9.83 -4.51 -0.68
N ALA A 2 8.92 -5.36 -1.18
CA ALA A 2 9.17 -6.24 -2.32
C ALA A 2 8.69 -5.56 -3.61
N GLN A 3 9.37 -5.82 -4.74
CA GLN A 3 8.93 -5.38 -6.05
C GLN A 3 8.56 -6.60 -6.89
N VAL A 4 7.37 -6.57 -7.50
CA VAL A 4 6.81 -7.67 -8.30
C VAL A 4 6.32 -7.17 -9.65
N SER A 5 6.35 -8.02 -10.67
CA SER A 5 5.90 -7.66 -12.03
C SER A 5 4.40 -7.80 -12.25
N ARG A 6 3.69 -8.50 -11.35
CA ARG A 6 2.26 -8.79 -11.49
C ARG A 6 1.51 -8.51 -10.19
N HIS A 7 0.26 -8.09 -10.33
CA HIS A 7 -0.64 -7.90 -9.19
C HIS A 7 -0.90 -9.25 -8.48
N PRO A 8 -0.86 -9.32 -7.14
CA PRO A 8 -0.95 -10.58 -6.38
C PRO A 8 -2.32 -11.26 -6.49
N GLY A 9 -3.38 -10.51 -6.79
CA GLY A 9 -4.70 -11.08 -7.03
C GLY A 9 -5.27 -11.68 -5.74
N LYS A 10 -5.36 -13.01 -5.68
CA LYS A 10 -5.79 -13.76 -4.48
C LYS A 10 -4.62 -14.22 -3.60
N THR A 11 -3.38 -14.06 -4.05
CA THR A 11 -2.21 -14.40 -3.25
C THR A 11 -2.15 -13.48 -2.04
N GLU A 12 -2.11 -14.06 -0.85
CA GLU A 12 -2.03 -13.31 0.39
C GLU A 12 -0.66 -12.63 0.54
N ILE A 13 -0.68 -11.37 0.95
CA ILE A 13 0.52 -10.61 1.25
C ILE A 13 0.76 -10.73 2.77
N PRO A 14 1.94 -11.16 3.22
CA PRO A 14 2.23 -11.24 4.65
C PRO A 14 1.98 -9.90 5.36
N VAL A 15 1.44 -9.95 6.58
CA VAL A 15 1.21 -8.75 7.39
C VAL A 15 2.54 -8.03 7.64
N GLY A 16 2.56 -6.72 7.42
CA GLY A 16 3.78 -5.90 7.53
C GLY A 16 4.58 -5.80 6.24
N GLU A 17 4.21 -6.55 5.19
CA GLU A 17 4.81 -6.39 3.87
C GLU A 17 4.05 -5.40 2.99
N LEU A 18 4.81 -4.72 2.13
CA LEU A 18 4.32 -3.91 1.03
C LEU A 18 4.94 -4.42 -0.26
N TRP A 19 4.08 -4.79 -1.21
CA TRP A 19 4.46 -5.23 -2.54
C TRP A 19 4.17 -4.12 -3.54
N LEU A 20 5.21 -3.62 -4.20
CA LEU A 20 5.12 -2.64 -5.26
C LEU A 20 5.06 -3.35 -6.61
N VAL A 21 3.92 -3.22 -7.30
CA VAL A 21 3.73 -3.79 -8.63
C VAL A 21 4.31 -2.84 -9.66
N VAL A 22 5.41 -3.24 -10.30
CA VAL A 22 6.11 -2.47 -11.33
C VAL A 22 6.22 -3.30 -12.60
N ASP A 23 5.72 -2.76 -13.70
CA ASP A 23 5.75 -3.43 -15.00
C ASP A 23 6.17 -2.43 -16.07
N GLY A 24 7.17 -2.80 -16.88
CA GLY A 24 7.81 -1.90 -17.85
C GLY A 24 8.40 -0.63 -17.23
N GLY A 25 8.85 -0.68 -15.97
CA GLY A 25 9.34 0.50 -15.23
C GLY A 25 8.24 1.40 -14.65
N VAL A 26 6.96 1.09 -14.92
CA VAL A 26 5.83 1.87 -14.43
C VAL A 26 5.29 1.27 -13.14
N LYS A 27 5.19 2.09 -12.09
CA LYS A 27 4.53 1.73 -10.83
C LYS A 27 3.02 1.68 -11.06
N LYS A 28 2.40 0.51 -10.89
CA LYS A 28 0.97 0.30 -11.14
C LYS A 28 0.15 0.26 -9.85
N TRP A 29 0.63 -0.49 -8.86
CA TRP A 29 -0.08 -0.72 -7.61
C TRP A 29 0.87 -0.80 -6.42
N ALA A 30 0.37 -0.42 -5.25
CA ALA A 30 0.95 -0.78 -3.97
C ALA A 30 -0.03 -1.67 -3.21
N CYS A 31 0.40 -2.89 -2.89
CA CYS A 31 -0.45 -3.91 -2.29
C CYS A 31 0.08 -4.30 -0.91
N LEU A 32 -0.81 -4.38 0.07
CA LEU A 32 -0.51 -4.77 1.46
C LEU A 32 -1.75 -5.37 2.12
N SER A 33 -1.57 -6.09 3.23
CA SER A 33 -2.68 -6.55 4.08
C SER A 33 -3.12 -5.46 5.07
N CYS A 34 -4.43 -5.35 5.38
CA CYS A 34 -4.96 -4.35 6.34
C CYS A 34 -4.20 -4.51 7.67
N PRO A 35 -3.43 -3.50 8.13
CA PRO A 35 -2.71 -3.58 9.40
C PRO A 35 -3.65 -3.60 10.62
N GLY A 36 -4.95 -3.32 10.41
CA GLY A 36 -5.98 -3.41 11.44
C GLY A 36 -6.49 -4.84 11.70
N GLY A 37 -5.92 -5.86 11.05
CA GLY A 37 -6.16 -7.27 11.41
C GLY A 37 -7.42 -7.91 10.82
N CYS A 38 -8.14 -7.26 9.90
CA CYS A 38 -9.33 -7.87 9.27
C CYS A 38 -9.03 -8.89 8.16
N GLY A 39 -7.75 -9.14 7.85
CA GLY A 39 -7.34 -10.09 6.80
C GLY A 39 -7.58 -9.63 5.36
N VAL A 40 -8.06 -8.40 5.13
CA VAL A 40 -8.31 -7.89 3.77
C VAL A 40 -7.03 -7.35 3.16
N GLN A 41 -6.76 -7.74 1.91
CA GLN A 41 -5.75 -7.10 1.08
C GLN A 41 -6.23 -5.73 0.57
N ILE A 42 -5.39 -4.72 0.73
CA ILE A 42 -5.56 -3.37 0.20
C ILE A 42 -4.68 -3.25 -1.05
N SER A 43 -5.29 -2.84 -2.17
CA SER A 43 -4.58 -2.51 -3.41
C SER A 43 -4.79 -1.03 -3.74
N LEU A 44 -3.71 -0.26 -3.68
CA LEU A 44 -3.70 1.18 -3.94
C LEU A 44 -3.25 1.43 -5.38
N SER A 45 -4.05 2.17 -6.16
CA SER A 45 -3.68 2.53 -7.52
C SER A 45 -2.61 3.62 -7.51
N LEU A 46 -1.52 3.41 -8.25
CA LEU A 46 -0.45 4.39 -8.44
C LEU A 46 -0.55 5.10 -9.79
N ASN A 47 -1.63 4.88 -10.53
CA ASN A 47 -1.84 5.49 -11.83
C ASN A 47 -2.17 6.99 -11.65
N PRO A 48 -1.38 7.92 -12.22
CA PRO A 48 -1.59 9.36 -12.06
C PRO A 48 -2.93 9.86 -12.62
N GLU A 49 -3.54 9.14 -13.57
CA GLU A 49 -4.80 9.47 -14.24
C GLU A 49 -6.05 9.01 -13.47
N ARG A 50 -5.91 8.11 -12.48
CA ARG A 50 -7.05 7.58 -11.72
C ARG A 50 -7.20 8.28 -10.36
N ARG A 51 -8.41 8.21 -9.80
CA ARG A 51 -8.69 8.64 -8.41
C ARG A 51 -9.53 7.57 -7.69
N PRO A 52 -9.29 7.33 -6.40
CA PRO A 52 -8.17 7.84 -5.61
C PRO A 52 -6.81 7.29 -6.12
N ARG A 53 -5.74 8.09 -5.96
CA ARG A 53 -4.38 7.71 -6.34
C ARG A 53 -3.44 7.85 -5.15
N TRP A 54 -2.37 7.08 -5.20
CA TRP A 54 -1.29 7.15 -4.23
C TRP A 54 0.07 7.24 -4.94
N ASP A 55 1.03 7.79 -4.23
CA ASP A 55 2.43 7.81 -4.57
C ASP A 55 3.20 6.98 -3.54
N VAL A 56 4.21 6.26 -4.00
CA VAL A 56 5.12 5.48 -3.14
C VAL A 56 6.55 5.94 -3.37
N GLU A 57 7.12 6.47 -2.29
CA GLU A 57 8.52 6.83 -2.18
C GLU A 57 9.21 5.86 -1.21
N TYR A 58 10.53 5.80 -1.24
CA TYR A 58 11.30 5.03 -0.28
C TYR A 58 12.57 5.78 0.09
N ASP A 59 12.96 5.65 1.36
CA ASP A 59 14.18 6.25 1.86
C ASP A 59 15.43 5.44 1.46
N PHE A 60 16.60 5.91 1.91
CA PHE A 60 17.88 5.23 1.70
C PHE A 60 17.89 3.77 2.19
N TRP A 61 17.09 3.45 3.21
CA TRP A 61 16.94 2.11 3.79
C TRP A 61 15.84 1.28 3.10
N ARG A 62 15.33 1.75 1.95
CA ARG A 62 14.23 1.14 1.19
C ARG A 62 12.94 1.00 1.99
N ARG A 63 12.71 1.89 2.97
CA ARG A 63 11.48 1.90 3.76
C ARG A 63 10.43 2.77 3.05
N PRO A 64 9.22 2.25 2.81
CA PRO A 64 8.23 2.95 2.01
C PRO A 64 7.55 4.08 2.77
N THR A 65 7.23 5.15 2.05
CA THR A 65 6.28 6.18 2.46
C THR A 65 5.19 6.25 1.40
N ILE A 66 3.93 6.24 1.83
CA ILE A 66 2.76 6.28 0.95
C ILE A 66 1.97 7.56 1.21
N SER A 67 1.63 8.27 0.13
CA SER A 67 0.84 9.50 0.19
C SER A 67 -0.27 9.47 -0.86
N PRO A 68 -1.51 9.93 -0.57
CA PRO A 68 -2.00 10.40 0.73
C PRO A 68 -2.23 9.24 1.73
N SER A 69 -2.82 9.52 2.89
CA SER A 69 -3.27 8.50 3.83
C SER A 69 -4.17 7.45 3.18
N ILE A 70 -4.19 6.26 3.75
CA ILE A 70 -5.04 5.15 3.32
C ILE A 70 -6.24 5.10 4.24
N HIS A 71 -7.43 5.35 3.68
CA HIS A 71 -8.70 5.18 4.37
C HIS A 71 -9.44 4.01 3.73
N GLN A 72 -9.36 2.85 4.37
CA GLN A 72 -10.09 1.68 3.94
C GLN A 72 -11.50 1.75 4.51
N GLN A 73 -12.49 2.11 3.69
CA GLN A 73 -13.89 2.24 4.14
C GLN A 73 -14.58 0.89 4.34
N LYS A 74 -14.02 -0.21 3.82
CA LYS A 74 -14.60 -1.56 3.94
C LYS A 74 -14.01 -2.30 5.15
N MET A 75 -14.83 -3.11 5.82
CA MET A 75 -14.44 -3.95 6.97
C MET A 75 -13.83 -3.18 8.15
N CYS A 76 -12.50 -3.17 8.28
CA CYS A 76 -11.76 -2.61 9.43
C CYS A 76 -11.98 -1.09 9.59
N ARG A 77 -12.52 -0.39 8.57
CA ARG A 77 -12.74 1.08 8.56
C ARG A 77 -11.52 1.87 9.01
N CYS A 78 -10.34 1.34 8.70
CA CYS A 78 -9.10 1.81 9.28
C CYS A 78 -8.55 2.99 8.46
N HIS A 79 -7.98 3.96 9.16
CA HIS A 79 -7.38 5.15 8.56
C HIS A 79 -5.98 5.35 9.10
N PHE A 80 -5.00 5.29 8.21
CA PHE A 80 -3.59 5.33 8.60
C PHE A 80 -2.70 5.91 7.51
N TRP A 81 -1.51 6.32 7.91
CA TRP A 81 -0.38 6.67 7.07
C TRP A 81 0.63 5.54 7.07
N VAL A 82 1.38 5.43 5.98
CA VAL A 82 2.63 4.64 5.93
C VAL A 82 3.77 5.63 5.72
N ARG A 83 4.68 5.75 6.70
CA ARG A 83 5.80 6.69 6.64
C ARG A 83 7.06 5.99 7.10
N LYS A 84 8.11 6.01 6.26
CA LYS A 84 9.41 5.39 6.56
C LYS A 84 9.26 3.94 7.05
N GLY A 85 8.33 3.19 6.46
CA GLY A 85 8.06 1.79 6.78
C GLY A 85 7.24 1.55 8.04
N LEU A 86 6.71 2.59 8.68
CA LEU A 86 5.88 2.49 9.88
C LEU A 86 4.43 2.87 9.58
N ILE A 87 3.50 2.26 10.32
CA ILE A 87 2.09 2.62 10.33
C ILE A 87 1.87 3.71 11.38
N ASP A 88 1.32 4.84 10.95
CA ASP A 88 0.92 5.96 11.81
C ASP A 88 -0.60 6.13 11.71
N TRP A 89 -1.31 5.78 12.78
CA TRP A 89 -2.77 5.74 12.80
C TRP A 89 -3.35 7.15 12.87
N CYS A 90 -4.32 7.45 12.02
CA CYS A 90 -5.06 8.70 12.12
C CYS A 90 -5.96 8.65 13.37
N LYS A 91 -6.02 9.75 14.11
CA LYS A 91 -7.06 9.94 15.12
C LYS A 91 -8.38 10.11 14.37
N SER A 92 -9.33 9.21 14.63
CA SER A 92 -10.70 9.28 14.15
C SER A 92 -11.41 10.51 14.69
#